data_AF-A0AAJ0DJI3-F1
#
_entry.id   AF-A0AAJ0DJI3-F1
#
_cell.length_a   1.000
_cell.length_b   1.000
_cell.length_c   1.000
_cell.angle_alpha   90.00
_cell.angle_beta   90.00
_cell.angle_gamma   90.00
#
_symmetry.space_group_name_H-M   'P 1'
#
loop_
_entity.id
_entity.type
_entity.pdbx_description
1 polymer ?
#
loop_
_entity_poly.entity_id
_entity_poly.type
_entity_poly.pdbx_seq_one_letter_code
_entity_poly.pdbx_strand_id
1 'polypeptide(L)'
;MNGLLCRVTTQLQPQSNVWNSDFKLTAAQIAAANISHETAANVETALRFERTNNAGKLIQHDAFHDLPASYDPGNPPAAGTILKVEEFTNVSEYTLPMSLSMSRFLYTTETFNGTVMPASAYVLWPYLPRTFPGLRSCSGKQDDDDPLYPVIALAHGTSGQMQACAPSGLRNLWDHFQEPFPYALAGYAIVAPDYLGLGVANTTSPYFVLPSQANDLFYAVEAAQQAWFDSLSKEFVVAGQSQGGGVAWAAAQRQVEKPVEGYLGTVAASPFTDVLGIIAADSLSQDNGRVVGIAQGLHNVLPDFEMSDWITEAGIARWELMQEIQGCGVTGGQLFSAEGGTVDPQELLELDRLRLLV
;
A
#
# COMPACT_ATOMS: atom_id res chain seq x y z
N MET A 1 9.89 -10.30 -43.32
CA MET A 1 11.21 -10.39 -42.67
C MET A 1 10.99 -10.14 -41.20
N ASN A 2 10.95 -11.23 -40.43
CA ASN A 2 10.68 -11.21 -38.98
C ASN A 2 11.95 -10.78 -38.25
N GLY A 3 11.92 -9.61 -37.61
CA GLY A 3 12.93 -9.22 -36.64
C GLY A 3 12.48 -9.69 -35.25
N LEU A 4 12.97 -10.85 -34.82
CA LEU A 4 12.94 -11.24 -33.41
C LEU A 4 13.76 -10.21 -32.63
N LEU A 5 13.09 -9.39 -31.82
CA LEU A 5 13.75 -8.65 -30.75
C LEU A 5 14.21 -9.67 -29.70
N CYS A 6 15.47 -10.06 -29.76
CA CYS A 6 16.13 -10.75 -28.65
C CYS A 6 16.09 -9.80 -27.43
N ARG A 7 15.19 -10.07 -26.48
CA ARG A 7 15.33 -9.56 -25.12
C ARG A 7 16.61 -10.14 -24.55
N VAL A 8 17.62 -9.30 -24.38
CA VAL A 8 18.78 -9.64 -23.58
C VAL A 8 18.30 -9.64 -22.13
N THR A 9 18.05 -10.82 -21.55
CA THR A 9 17.84 -10.96 -20.11
C THR A 9 19.19 -10.76 -19.43
N THR A 10 19.45 -9.53 -19.02
CA THR A 10 20.61 -9.22 -18.20
C THR A 10 20.30 -9.74 -16.79
N GLN A 11 21.03 -10.76 -16.34
CA GLN A 11 20.91 -11.27 -14.99
C GLN A 11 21.20 -10.14 -13.99
N LEU A 12 20.23 -9.85 -13.12
CA LEU A 12 20.38 -8.81 -12.11
C LEU A 12 21.53 -9.19 -11.18
N GLN A 13 22.52 -8.30 -11.07
CA GLN A 13 23.61 -8.47 -10.10
C GLN A 13 23.11 -8.05 -8.71
N PRO A 14 23.55 -8.73 -7.63
CA PRO A 14 23.18 -8.33 -6.28
C PRO A 14 23.65 -6.89 -5.99
N GLN A 15 22.73 -5.99 -5.63
CA GLN A 15 23.11 -4.71 -5.02
C GLN A 15 23.24 -4.91 -3.50
N SER A 16 24.41 -4.59 -2.94
CA SER A 16 24.73 -4.79 -1.52
C SER A 16 24.57 -3.49 -0.75
N ASN A 17 23.63 -3.44 0.21
CA ASN A 17 23.48 -2.25 1.07
C ASN A 17 23.28 -2.57 2.58
N VAL A 18 23.41 -3.84 3.03
CA VAL A 18 23.20 -4.40 4.41
C VAL A 18 21.96 -3.88 5.20
N TRP A 19 21.04 -4.65 5.79
CA TRP A 19 20.91 -6.05 6.24
C TRP A 19 20.66 -7.14 5.18
N ASN A 20 21.39 -8.25 5.30
CA ASN A 20 21.53 -9.32 4.32
C ASN A 20 20.39 -10.36 4.42
N SER A 21 19.64 -10.60 3.33
CA SER A 21 18.74 -11.76 3.22
C SER A 21 19.44 -12.86 2.42
N ASP A 22 19.35 -14.09 2.88
CA ASP A 22 19.89 -15.30 2.23
C ASP A 22 18.80 -16.14 1.56
N PHE A 23 17.63 -15.55 1.32
CA PHE A 23 16.47 -16.25 0.78
C PHE A 23 16.81 -16.99 -0.52
N LYS A 24 16.30 -18.22 -0.61
CA LYS A 24 16.38 -19.11 -1.76
C LYS A 24 15.05 -19.80 -1.98
N LEU A 25 14.66 -19.90 -3.25
CA LEU A 25 13.50 -20.69 -3.63
C LEU A 25 13.85 -22.17 -3.52
N THR A 26 12.90 -22.96 -3.05
CA THR A 26 13.01 -24.42 -3.06
C THR A 26 12.79 -24.95 -4.47
N ALA A 27 13.30 -26.15 -4.75
CA ALA A 27 13.04 -26.83 -6.03
C ALA A 27 11.52 -27.05 -6.27
N ALA A 28 10.75 -27.26 -5.20
CA ALA A 28 9.29 -27.39 -5.27
C ALA A 28 8.61 -26.08 -5.68
N GLN A 29 9.02 -24.95 -5.09
CA GLN A 29 8.50 -23.62 -5.46
C GLN A 29 8.82 -23.27 -6.92
N ILE A 30 10.05 -23.54 -7.38
CA ILE A 30 10.47 -23.30 -8.77
C ILE A 30 9.63 -24.14 -9.74
N ALA A 31 9.43 -25.42 -9.42
CA ALA A 31 8.63 -26.32 -10.24
C ALA A 31 7.15 -25.91 -10.26
N ALA A 32 6.58 -25.58 -9.11
CA ALA A 32 5.17 -25.18 -8.97
C ALA A 32 4.88 -23.88 -9.74
N ALA A 33 5.72 -22.86 -9.61
CA ALA A 33 5.57 -21.59 -10.31
C ALA A 33 5.89 -21.66 -11.82
N ASN A 34 6.35 -22.82 -12.30
CA ASN A 34 6.73 -23.06 -13.69
C ASN A 34 7.68 -21.96 -14.22
N ILE A 35 8.79 -21.75 -13.51
CA ILE A 35 9.84 -20.77 -13.84
C ILE A 35 11.20 -21.45 -14.06
N SER A 36 11.99 -20.89 -14.97
CA SER A 36 13.36 -21.31 -15.24
C SER A 36 14.30 -20.98 -14.09
N HIS A 37 15.48 -21.60 -14.10
CA HIS A 37 16.54 -21.30 -13.14
C HIS A 37 17.01 -19.84 -13.20
N GLU A 38 16.97 -19.20 -14.37
CA GLU A 38 17.35 -17.79 -14.54
C GLU A 38 16.32 -16.87 -13.88
N THR A 39 15.03 -17.10 -14.16
CA THR A 39 13.93 -16.38 -13.53
C THR A 39 13.94 -16.57 -12.01
N ALA A 40 14.14 -17.80 -11.53
CA ALA A 40 14.28 -18.06 -10.10
C ALA A 40 15.44 -17.25 -9.47
N ALA A 41 16.60 -17.18 -10.11
CA ALA A 41 17.74 -16.40 -9.60
C ALA A 41 17.45 -14.88 -9.57
N ASN A 42 16.71 -14.37 -10.55
CA ASN A 42 16.27 -12.97 -10.58
C ASN A 42 15.25 -12.68 -9.46
N VAL A 43 14.28 -13.57 -9.26
CA VAL A 43 13.28 -13.49 -8.16
C VAL A 43 13.97 -13.52 -6.80
N GLU A 44 14.91 -14.43 -6.57
CA GLU A 44 15.70 -14.47 -5.34
C GLU A 44 16.51 -13.19 -5.12
N THR A 45 17.02 -12.57 -6.18
CA THR A 45 17.78 -11.31 -6.07
C THR A 45 16.86 -10.13 -5.75
N ALA A 46 15.72 -10.05 -6.43
CA ALA A 46 14.68 -9.05 -6.17
C ALA A 46 14.13 -9.16 -4.73
N LEU A 47 13.77 -10.36 -4.29
CA LEU A 47 13.20 -10.54 -2.95
C LEU A 47 14.22 -10.26 -1.85
N ARG A 48 15.49 -10.63 -2.06
CA ARG A 48 16.56 -10.26 -1.12
C ARG A 48 16.68 -8.74 -1.01
N PHE A 49 16.66 -8.02 -2.14
CA PHE A 49 16.64 -6.55 -2.14
C PHE A 49 15.42 -5.99 -1.40
N GLU A 50 14.22 -6.46 -1.67
CA GLU A 50 13.00 -6.01 -0.97
C GLU A 50 13.11 -6.24 0.53
N ARG A 51 13.56 -7.43 0.96
CA ARG A 51 13.79 -7.73 2.38
C ARG A 51 14.87 -6.88 3.01
N THR A 52 15.86 -6.44 2.23
CA THR A 52 16.84 -5.45 2.71
C THR A 52 16.22 -4.08 2.91
N ASN A 53 14.94 -3.82 2.59
CA ASN A 53 14.27 -2.56 2.92
C ASN A 53 13.39 -2.63 4.17
N ASN A 54 13.21 -3.81 4.78
CA ASN A 54 12.42 -3.95 5.99
C ASN A 54 13.07 -3.20 7.18
N ALA A 55 12.23 -2.68 8.06
CA ALA A 55 12.61 -2.11 9.35
C ALA A 55 12.86 -3.25 10.37
N GLY A 56 13.94 -4.01 10.14
CA GLY A 56 14.29 -5.18 10.94
C GLY A 56 13.70 -6.47 10.38
N LYS A 57 12.71 -7.05 11.06
CA LYS A 57 12.09 -8.31 10.64
C LYS A 57 11.04 -8.08 9.56
N LEU A 58 10.66 -9.15 8.87
CA LEU A 58 9.45 -9.17 8.05
C LEU A 58 8.22 -8.82 8.90
N ILE A 59 7.25 -8.10 8.31
CA ILE A 59 6.07 -7.59 9.02
C ILE A 59 5.24 -8.70 9.67
N GLN A 60 5.23 -9.90 9.09
CA GLN A 60 4.57 -11.09 9.63
C GLN A 60 5.19 -11.59 10.95
N HIS A 61 6.33 -11.02 11.33
CA HIS A 61 7.05 -11.30 12.57
C HIS A 61 7.19 -10.06 13.45
N ASP A 62 6.50 -8.98 13.10
CA ASP A 62 6.32 -7.80 13.93
C ASP A 62 5.01 -7.92 14.70
N ALA A 63 5.13 -8.11 16.02
CA ALA A 63 3.98 -8.25 16.90
C ALA A 63 3.10 -7.00 16.94
N PHE A 64 3.55 -5.86 16.41
CA PHE A 64 2.71 -4.69 16.25
C PHE A 64 1.51 -4.97 15.32
N HIS A 65 1.75 -5.64 14.19
CA HIS A 65 0.72 -5.92 13.17
C HIS A 65 -0.21 -7.08 13.51
N ASP A 66 0.06 -7.80 14.59
CA ASP A 66 -0.87 -8.76 15.16
C ASP A 66 -2.10 -8.05 15.76
N LEU A 67 -3.28 -8.50 15.36
CA LEU A 67 -4.55 -8.02 15.89
C LEU A 67 -4.66 -8.31 17.40
N PRO A 68 -5.24 -7.39 18.19
CA PRO A 68 -5.52 -7.65 19.59
C PRO A 68 -6.39 -8.91 19.76
N ALA A 69 -6.16 -9.68 20.82
CA ALA A 69 -6.96 -10.86 21.12
C ALA A 69 -8.46 -10.58 21.32
N SER A 70 -8.82 -9.31 21.58
CA SER A 70 -10.21 -8.85 21.70
C SER A 70 -10.89 -8.54 20.36
N TYR A 71 -10.16 -8.55 19.24
CA TYR A 71 -10.73 -8.33 17.93
C TYR A 71 -11.52 -9.57 17.48
N ASP A 72 -12.81 -9.39 17.21
CA ASP A 72 -13.69 -10.44 16.68
C ASP A 72 -13.99 -10.15 15.19
N PRO A 73 -13.44 -10.94 14.26
CA PRO A 73 -13.73 -10.77 12.83
C PRO A 73 -15.21 -10.97 12.47
N GLY A 74 -15.98 -11.70 13.28
CA GLY A 74 -17.42 -11.91 13.08
C GLY A 74 -18.27 -10.73 13.56
N ASN A 75 -17.70 -9.82 14.36
CA ASN A 75 -18.36 -8.63 14.87
C ASN A 75 -17.33 -7.49 15.08
N PRO A 76 -16.75 -6.98 13.98
CA PRO A 76 -15.74 -5.92 14.08
C PRO A 76 -16.37 -4.62 14.62
N PRO A 77 -15.61 -3.78 15.34
CA PRO A 77 -16.08 -2.45 15.72
C PRO A 77 -16.30 -1.58 14.47
N ALA A 78 -17.05 -0.48 14.60
CA ALA A 78 -17.33 0.42 13.48
C ALA A 78 -16.04 0.90 12.77
N ALA A 79 -16.10 1.18 11.46
CA ALA A 79 -14.97 1.75 10.74
C ALA A 79 -14.51 3.08 11.38
N GLY A 80 -13.20 3.35 11.34
CA GLY A 80 -12.56 4.47 12.04
C GLY A 80 -12.19 4.18 13.50
N THR A 81 -12.45 2.96 14.01
CA THR A 81 -12.12 2.59 15.39
C THR A 81 -10.66 2.19 15.51
N ILE A 82 -9.95 2.76 16.49
CA ILE A 82 -8.61 2.31 16.88
C ILE A 82 -8.69 0.93 17.53
N LEU A 83 -7.85 0.02 17.06
CA LEU A 83 -7.66 -1.31 17.65
C LEU A 83 -6.42 -1.36 18.54
N LYS A 84 -5.35 -0.67 18.16
CA LYS A 84 -4.05 -0.71 18.83
C LYS A 84 -3.22 0.51 18.46
N VAL A 85 -2.45 1.06 19.41
CA VAL A 85 -1.54 2.18 19.18
C VAL A 85 -0.16 1.83 19.74
N GLU A 86 0.87 2.05 18.94
CA GLU A 86 2.25 2.16 19.38
C GLU A 86 2.61 3.65 19.31
N GLU A 87 2.48 4.31 20.46
CA GLU A 87 2.61 5.77 20.57
C GLU A 87 4.04 6.24 20.22
N PHE A 88 5.04 5.48 20.63
CA PHE A 88 6.44 5.76 20.35
C PHE A 88 7.09 4.55 19.67
N THR A 89 7.18 4.58 18.34
CA THR A 89 7.86 3.51 17.61
C THR A 89 9.37 3.60 17.83
N ASN A 90 10.00 2.46 18.13
CA ASN A 90 11.46 2.39 18.10
C ASN A 90 11.96 2.53 16.66
N VAL A 91 12.48 3.70 16.34
CA VAL A 91 12.96 4.04 14.99
C VAL A 91 14.41 3.60 14.74
N SER A 92 15.04 2.81 15.61
CA SER A 92 16.45 2.38 15.44
C SER A 92 16.70 1.56 14.17
N GLU A 93 15.68 0.84 13.69
CA GLU A 93 15.72 0.04 12.46
C GLU A 93 15.20 0.79 11.22
N TYR A 94 14.79 2.06 11.39
CA TYR A 94 14.29 2.91 10.33
C TYR A 94 15.36 3.91 9.88
N THR A 95 15.22 4.39 8.65
CA THR A 95 16.07 5.43 8.04
C THR A 95 15.28 6.73 7.93
N LEU A 96 14.77 7.23 9.06
CA LEU A 96 14.03 8.48 9.13
C LEU A 96 14.99 9.68 9.26
N PRO A 97 14.64 10.85 8.71
CA PRO A 97 15.30 12.10 9.08
C PRO A 97 15.28 12.31 10.61
N MET A 98 16.41 12.74 11.18
CA MET A 98 16.61 12.82 12.65
C MET A 98 15.62 13.74 13.38
N SER A 99 14.99 14.68 12.68
CA SER A 99 13.99 15.59 13.24
C SER A 99 12.56 15.03 13.20
N LEU A 100 12.39 13.76 12.85
CA LEU A 100 11.09 13.10 12.79
C LEU A 100 11.02 11.97 13.81
N SER A 101 9.84 11.79 14.40
CA SER A 101 9.49 10.60 15.18
C SER A 101 8.28 9.92 14.56
N MET A 102 7.99 8.69 14.97
CA MET A 102 6.92 7.90 14.37
C MET A 102 6.07 7.22 15.44
N SER A 103 4.78 7.14 15.16
CA SER A 103 3.83 6.25 15.82
C SER A 103 3.22 5.30 14.80
N ARG A 104 2.72 4.16 15.24
CA ARG A 104 1.95 3.23 14.41
C ARG A 104 0.62 2.93 15.06
N PHE A 105 -0.41 2.67 14.28
CA PHE A 105 -1.71 2.27 14.82
C PHE A 105 -2.42 1.25 13.92
N LEU A 106 -3.19 0.37 14.54
CA LEU A 106 -4.16 -0.48 13.88
C LEU A 106 -5.54 0.14 14.05
N TYR A 107 -6.34 0.13 12.99
CA TYR A 107 -7.68 0.70 12.97
C TYR A 107 -8.59 -0.16 12.09
N THR A 108 -9.90 0.07 12.17
CA THR A 108 -10.87 -0.50 11.24
C THR A 108 -11.14 0.45 10.07
N THR A 109 -11.26 -0.11 8.89
CA THR A 109 -11.65 0.56 7.64
C THR A 109 -12.82 -0.19 7.00
N GLU A 110 -13.29 0.24 5.84
CA GLU A 110 -14.44 -0.30 5.13
C GLU A 110 -14.06 -0.64 3.69
N THR A 111 -14.31 -1.88 3.28
CA THR A 111 -14.13 -2.33 1.90
C THR A 111 -15.09 -1.59 0.95
N PHE A 112 -14.88 -1.74 -0.36
CA PHE A 112 -15.81 -1.24 -1.38
C PHE A 112 -17.27 -1.68 -1.14
N ASN A 113 -17.47 -2.89 -0.61
CA ASN A 113 -18.80 -3.47 -0.36
C ASN A 113 -19.37 -3.17 1.03
N GLY A 114 -18.72 -2.31 1.82
CA GLY A 114 -19.19 -1.93 3.16
C GLY A 114 -18.77 -2.88 4.29
N THR A 115 -17.92 -3.86 4.01
CA THR A 115 -17.43 -4.79 5.05
C THR A 115 -16.35 -4.11 5.86
N VAL A 116 -16.50 -4.12 7.19
CA VAL A 116 -15.48 -3.55 8.08
C VAL A 116 -14.33 -4.53 8.28
N MET A 117 -13.11 -4.05 8.05
CA MET A 117 -11.89 -4.85 8.10
C MET A 117 -10.77 -4.10 8.83
N PRO A 118 -9.78 -4.78 9.41
CA PRO A 118 -8.67 -4.11 10.09
C PRO A 118 -7.55 -3.74 9.10
N ALA A 119 -6.92 -2.60 9.32
CA ALA A 119 -5.75 -2.13 8.58
C ALA A 119 -4.73 -1.48 9.53
N SER A 120 -3.51 -1.27 9.04
CA SER A 120 -2.45 -0.56 9.75
C SER A 120 -2.14 0.79 9.10
N ALA A 121 -1.58 1.68 9.89
CA ALA A 121 -1.16 3.01 9.46
C ALA A 121 -0.01 3.51 10.35
N TYR A 122 0.68 4.55 9.88
CA TYR A 122 1.66 5.27 10.68
C TYR A 122 1.36 6.77 10.74
N VAL A 123 1.87 7.40 11.81
CA VAL A 123 1.97 8.86 11.90
C VAL A 123 3.43 9.25 11.94
N LEU A 124 3.85 10.13 11.03
CA LEU A 124 5.17 10.75 11.05
C LEU A 124 5.06 12.15 11.65
N TRP A 125 5.76 12.36 12.75
CA TRP A 125 5.70 13.58 13.55
C TRP A 125 6.91 14.46 13.27
N PRO A 126 6.71 15.73 12.92
CA PRO A 126 7.80 16.69 12.84
C PRO A 126 8.23 17.16 14.23
N TYR A 127 9.52 17.43 14.42
CA TYR A 127 10.01 18.05 15.68
C TYR A 127 9.41 19.44 15.92
N LEU A 128 9.20 20.23 14.86
CA LEU A 128 8.54 21.53 14.93
C LEU A 128 7.33 21.54 13.99
N PRO A 129 6.10 21.66 14.51
CA PRO A 129 4.93 21.78 13.66
C PRO A 129 4.94 23.12 12.90
N ARG A 130 4.39 23.08 11.70
CA ARG A 130 4.05 24.28 10.96
C ARG A 130 2.79 24.90 11.55
N THR A 131 2.79 26.22 11.70
CA THR A 131 1.66 26.93 12.29
C THR A 131 0.78 27.57 11.21
N PHE A 132 -0.53 27.52 11.42
CA PHE A 132 -1.52 28.18 10.57
C PHE A 132 -2.58 28.85 11.44
N PRO A 133 -3.03 30.06 11.07
CA PRO A 133 -4.16 30.66 11.77
C PRO A 133 -5.43 29.86 11.49
N GLY A 134 -6.20 29.55 12.54
CA GLY A 134 -7.52 28.94 12.42
C GLY A 134 -7.56 27.41 12.38
N LEU A 135 -6.42 26.72 12.51
CA LEU A 135 -6.45 25.30 12.84
C LEU A 135 -6.98 25.10 14.25
N ARG A 136 -7.71 24.00 14.45
CA ARG A 136 -8.26 23.62 15.75
C ARG A 136 -7.79 22.21 16.09
N SER A 137 -7.51 21.97 17.36
CA SER A 137 -7.44 20.59 17.86
C SER A 137 -8.79 19.89 17.70
N CYS A 138 -8.79 18.56 17.71
CA CYS A 138 -10.03 17.81 17.64
C CYS A 138 -10.89 17.99 18.90
N SER A 139 -10.27 18.29 20.05
CA SER A 139 -10.96 18.66 21.29
C SER A 139 -11.55 20.07 21.30
N GLY A 140 -11.10 20.94 20.40
CA GLY A 140 -11.41 22.36 20.41
C GLY A 140 -10.78 23.13 21.58
N LYS A 141 -9.97 22.45 22.41
CA LYS A 141 -9.13 23.05 23.44
C LYS A 141 -7.70 23.05 22.94
N GLN A 142 -7.05 24.19 23.00
CA GLN A 142 -5.64 24.29 22.70
C GLN A 142 -5.00 24.94 23.91
N ASP A 143 -4.26 24.15 24.68
CA ASP A 143 -3.35 24.70 25.67
C ASP A 143 -2.21 25.38 24.90
N ASP A 144 -1.87 26.60 25.29
CA ASP A 144 -0.83 27.41 24.60
C ASP A 144 0.54 26.71 24.60
N ASP A 145 0.75 25.75 25.50
CA ASP A 145 2.00 25.00 25.67
C ASP A 145 2.07 23.71 24.82
N ASP A 146 0.95 23.22 24.27
CA ASP A 146 0.92 21.98 23.50
C ASP A 146 0.98 22.23 21.98
N PRO A 147 1.92 21.58 21.25
CA PRO A 147 2.01 21.75 19.81
C PRO A 147 0.81 21.13 19.08
N LEU A 148 0.15 21.94 18.26
CA LEU A 148 -0.86 21.48 17.30
C LEU A 148 -0.22 21.21 15.94
N TYR A 149 -0.34 19.97 15.47
CA TYR A 149 0.26 19.52 14.23
C TYR A 149 -0.76 19.55 13.07
N PRO A 150 -0.48 20.28 11.97
CA PRO A 150 -1.32 20.26 10.79
C PRO A 150 -1.21 18.90 10.09
N VAL A 151 -2.36 18.31 9.74
CA VAL A 151 -2.42 16.95 9.18
C VAL A 151 -2.37 16.94 7.65
N ILE A 152 -1.49 16.10 7.10
CA ILE A 152 -1.58 15.60 5.73
C ILE A 152 -1.94 14.12 5.79
N ALA A 153 -3.09 13.77 5.21
CA ALA A 153 -3.49 12.41 4.93
C ALA A 153 -2.80 11.96 3.64
N LEU A 154 -1.78 11.12 3.76
CA LEU A 154 -0.93 10.73 2.63
C LEU A 154 -1.31 9.35 2.10
N ALA A 155 -1.80 9.32 0.87
CA ALA A 155 -2.05 8.10 0.11
C ALA A 155 -0.77 7.74 -0.67
N HIS A 156 -0.13 6.62 -0.31
CA HIS A 156 1.13 6.19 -0.95
C HIS A 156 0.91 5.58 -2.34
N GLY A 157 1.97 5.59 -3.17
CA GLY A 157 2.02 4.91 -4.45
C GLY A 157 2.10 3.37 -4.33
N THR A 158 2.19 2.66 -5.45
CA THR A 158 2.25 1.19 -5.46
C THR A 158 3.50 0.66 -4.74
N SER A 159 3.34 0.10 -3.54
CA SER A 159 4.40 -0.62 -2.82
C SER A 159 4.40 -2.13 -3.10
N GLY A 160 3.22 -2.70 -3.36
CA GLY A 160 3.01 -4.12 -3.65
C GLY A 160 1.58 -4.54 -3.30
N GLN A 161 1.32 -5.83 -3.27
CA GLN A 161 -0.02 -6.40 -3.01
C GLN A 161 -0.07 -7.33 -1.79
N MET A 162 1.09 -7.66 -1.23
CA MET A 162 1.25 -8.63 -0.15
C MET A 162 1.41 -7.92 1.19
N GLN A 163 1.09 -8.60 2.29
CA GLN A 163 1.19 -8.06 3.65
C GLN A 163 2.54 -7.38 3.91
N ALA A 164 3.65 -7.99 3.47
CA ALA A 164 5.02 -7.46 3.61
C ALA A 164 5.27 -6.10 2.95
N CYS A 165 4.40 -5.67 2.02
CA CYS A 165 4.58 -4.46 1.24
C CYS A 165 4.01 -3.22 1.93
N ALA A 166 3.56 -3.33 3.17
CA ALA A 166 3.07 -2.22 3.97
C ALA A 166 4.17 -1.18 4.19
N PRO A 167 3.97 0.10 3.80
CA PRO A 167 4.89 1.19 4.11
C PRO A 167 5.38 1.23 5.55
N SER A 168 4.51 0.99 6.54
CA SER A 168 4.83 1.02 7.97
C SER A 168 5.84 -0.05 8.43
N GLY A 169 6.09 -1.08 7.62
CA GLY A 169 7.10 -2.11 7.87
C GLY A 169 8.44 -1.86 7.17
N LEU A 170 8.52 -0.82 6.33
CA LEU A 170 9.72 -0.50 5.55
C LEU A 170 10.53 0.58 6.24
N ARG A 171 11.87 0.45 6.23
CA ARG A 171 12.80 1.36 6.91
C ARG A 171 12.63 2.82 6.51
N ASN A 172 12.18 3.04 5.28
CA ASN A 172 12.08 4.34 4.63
C ASN A 172 10.61 4.72 4.36
N LEU A 173 9.65 4.00 4.94
CA LEU A 173 8.20 4.26 4.90
C LEU A 173 7.57 4.31 3.51
N TRP A 174 8.25 3.73 2.50
CA TRP A 174 7.88 3.80 1.08
C TRP A 174 7.83 5.24 0.52
N ASP A 175 8.29 5.44 -0.72
CA ASP A 175 8.43 6.75 -1.40
C ASP A 175 9.33 7.81 -0.71
N HIS A 176 9.59 7.72 0.61
CA HIS A 176 10.63 8.44 1.35
C HIS A 176 10.72 9.94 1.01
N PHE A 177 11.79 10.37 0.32
CA PHE A 177 12.00 11.76 -0.09
C PHE A 177 11.14 12.21 -1.29
N GLN A 178 10.34 11.33 -1.85
CA GLN A 178 9.36 11.69 -2.89
C GLN A 178 8.08 12.23 -2.27
N GLU A 179 7.62 11.69 -1.12
CA GLU A 179 6.33 12.08 -0.52
C GLU A 179 6.38 12.28 1.01
N PRO A 180 6.52 11.25 1.87
CA PRO A 180 6.30 11.43 3.31
C PRO A 180 7.33 12.36 3.99
N PHE A 181 8.61 12.26 3.63
CA PHE A 181 9.66 13.02 4.33
C PHE A 181 9.63 14.51 4.01
N PRO A 182 9.48 14.98 2.76
CA PRO A 182 9.41 16.40 2.47
C PRO A 182 8.23 17.09 3.16
N TYR A 183 7.06 16.44 3.22
CA TYR A 183 5.91 16.98 3.93
C TYR A 183 6.16 17.03 5.45
N ALA A 184 6.67 15.95 6.04
CA ALA A 184 6.98 15.94 7.46
C ALA A 184 8.05 16.98 7.82
N LEU A 185 9.14 17.06 7.06
CA LEU A 185 10.19 18.06 7.27
C LEU A 185 9.72 19.50 7.07
N ALA A 186 8.60 19.71 6.38
CA ALA A 186 7.94 21.02 6.28
C ALA A 186 7.01 21.34 7.46
N GLY A 187 6.95 20.48 8.48
CA GLY A 187 6.22 20.70 9.74
C GLY A 187 4.80 20.14 9.76
N TYR A 188 4.45 19.21 8.86
CA TYR A 188 3.13 18.55 8.88
C TYR A 188 3.22 17.19 9.58
N ALA A 189 2.21 16.82 10.36
CA ALA A 189 2.02 15.43 10.77
C ALA A 189 1.46 14.66 9.57
N ILE A 190 2.11 13.54 9.22
CA ILE A 190 1.71 12.70 8.09
C ILE A 190 0.97 11.51 8.64
N VAL A 191 -0.32 11.39 8.33
CA VAL A 191 -1.10 10.19 8.62
C VAL A 191 -1.19 9.39 7.33
N ALA A 192 -0.55 8.21 7.30
CA ALA A 192 -0.44 7.39 6.11
C ALA A 192 -0.95 5.96 6.41
N PRO A 193 -2.07 5.54 5.80
CA PRO A 193 -2.49 4.14 5.86
C PRO A 193 -1.53 3.27 5.07
N ASP A 194 -1.41 2.01 5.45
CA ASP A 194 -0.78 0.99 4.62
C ASP A 194 -1.69 0.50 3.48
N TYR A 195 -2.98 0.87 3.50
CA TYR A 195 -4.09 0.22 2.79
C TYR A 195 -4.45 -1.17 3.28
N LEU A 196 -5.72 -1.52 3.08
CA LEU A 196 -6.25 -2.82 3.42
C LEU A 196 -5.50 -3.96 2.71
N GLY A 197 -5.25 -5.05 3.44
CA GLY A 197 -4.50 -6.22 2.97
C GLY A 197 -2.99 -6.02 2.94
N LEU A 198 -2.51 -4.80 3.23
CA LEU A 198 -1.11 -4.56 3.57
C LEU A 198 -0.97 -4.47 5.09
N GLY A 199 0.13 -5.01 5.61
CA GLY A 199 0.50 -4.95 7.02
C GLY A 199 -0.26 -5.90 7.94
N VAL A 200 -1.59 -5.90 7.90
CA VAL A 200 -2.43 -6.80 8.69
C VAL A 200 -2.72 -8.09 7.91
N ALA A 201 -2.58 -9.23 8.58
CA ALA A 201 -2.74 -10.56 7.98
C ALA A 201 -4.20 -10.90 7.61
N ASN A 202 -4.37 -12.03 6.90
CA ASN A 202 -5.67 -12.66 6.57
C ASN A 202 -6.62 -11.79 5.75
N THR A 203 -6.10 -10.77 5.04
CA THR A 203 -6.86 -9.96 4.11
C THR A 203 -6.07 -9.81 2.82
N THR A 204 -6.74 -10.00 1.70
CA THR A 204 -6.14 -9.77 0.38
C THR A 204 -6.29 -8.30 0.02
N SER A 205 -5.23 -7.68 -0.49
CA SER A 205 -5.28 -6.27 -0.87
C SER A 205 -6.27 -6.04 -2.03
N PRO A 206 -7.28 -5.15 -1.90
CA PRO A 206 -8.15 -4.71 -2.99
C PRO A 206 -7.40 -3.69 -3.87
N TYR A 207 -6.24 -4.09 -4.38
CA TYR A 207 -5.32 -3.23 -5.11
C TYR A 207 -6.02 -2.56 -6.30
N PHE A 208 -5.90 -1.23 -6.42
CA PHE A 208 -6.55 -0.40 -7.45
C PHE A 208 -8.08 -0.33 -7.38
N VAL A 209 -8.71 -0.84 -6.31
CA VAL A 209 -10.07 -0.45 -5.96
C VAL A 209 -10.01 0.89 -5.22
N LEU A 210 -9.75 1.96 -5.98
CA LEU A 210 -9.41 3.29 -5.44
C LEU A 210 -10.45 3.85 -4.44
N PRO A 211 -11.78 3.67 -4.63
CA PRO A 211 -12.75 4.10 -3.63
C PRO A 211 -12.62 3.37 -2.28
N SER A 212 -12.23 2.09 -2.30
CA SER A 212 -11.95 1.33 -1.06
C SER A 212 -10.69 1.88 -0.38
N GLN A 213 -9.63 2.14 -1.13
CA GLN A 213 -8.39 2.71 -0.59
C GLN A 213 -8.60 4.15 -0.08
N ALA A 214 -9.57 4.90 -0.63
CA ALA A 214 -9.97 6.20 -0.10
C ALA A 214 -10.68 6.08 1.26
N ASN A 215 -11.42 4.99 1.51
CA ASN A 215 -11.94 4.70 2.85
C ASN A 215 -10.80 4.46 3.84
N ASP A 216 -9.79 3.67 3.47
CA ASP A 216 -8.60 3.44 4.31
C ASP A 216 -7.96 4.76 4.74
N LEU A 217 -7.80 5.69 3.79
CA LEU A 217 -7.25 7.01 4.05
C LEU A 217 -8.10 7.84 5.03
N PHE A 218 -9.41 7.95 4.79
CA PHE A 218 -10.26 8.76 5.67
C PHE A 218 -10.41 8.16 7.07
N TYR A 219 -10.57 6.84 7.18
CA TYR A 219 -10.69 6.19 8.48
C TYR A 219 -9.36 6.14 9.23
N ALA A 220 -8.21 6.14 8.55
CA ALA A 220 -6.92 6.31 9.19
C ALA A 220 -6.78 7.71 9.82
N VAL A 221 -7.21 8.77 9.12
CA VAL A 221 -7.21 10.14 9.65
C VAL A 221 -8.14 10.25 10.85
N GLU A 222 -9.36 9.72 10.73
CA GLU A 222 -10.34 9.73 11.82
C GLU A 222 -9.79 8.99 13.05
N ALA A 223 -9.24 7.80 12.87
CA ALA A 223 -8.60 7.04 13.94
C ALA A 223 -7.41 7.80 14.55
N ALA A 224 -6.51 8.37 13.74
CA ALA A 224 -5.38 9.15 14.24
C ALA A 224 -5.85 10.38 15.05
N GLN A 225 -6.85 11.10 14.56
CA GLN A 225 -7.44 12.24 15.26
C GLN A 225 -8.15 11.83 16.56
N GLN A 226 -8.61 10.60 16.70
CA GLN A 226 -9.11 10.07 17.97
C GLN A 226 -7.97 9.67 18.93
N ALA A 227 -6.88 9.08 18.41
CA ALA A 227 -5.72 8.68 19.23
C ALA A 227 -4.96 9.88 19.79
N TRP A 228 -4.80 10.92 18.98
CA TRP A 228 -4.02 12.12 19.28
C TRP A 228 -4.90 13.37 19.26
N PHE A 229 -6.00 13.29 20.00
CA PHE A 229 -7.13 14.24 20.00
C PHE A 229 -6.77 15.70 20.26
N ASP A 230 -5.76 15.94 21.10
CA ASP A 230 -5.29 17.28 21.43
C ASP A 230 -4.10 17.74 20.55
N SER A 231 -3.37 16.81 19.93
CA SER A 231 -2.15 17.11 19.18
C SER A 231 -2.37 17.27 17.68
N LEU A 232 -3.32 16.56 17.08
CA LEU A 232 -3.60 16.66 15.64
C LEU A 232 -4.68 17.72 15.36
N SER A 233 -4.47 18.51 14.31
CA SER A 233 -5.51 19.39 13.80
C SER A 233 -6.70 18.59 13.30
N LYS A 234 -7.89 19.11 13.57
CA LYS A 234 -9.14 18.63 12.97
C LYS A 234 -9.12 18.82 11.47
N GLU A 235 -8.58 19.95 11.01
CA GLU A 235 -8.44 20.23 9.59
C GLU A 235 -7.29 19.43 8.97
N PHE A 236 -7.49 18.92 7.75
CA PHE A 236 -6.50 18.10 7.05
C PHE A 236 -6.57 18.27 5.53
N VAL A 237 -5.46 17.99 4.85
CA VAL A 237 -5.36 17.92 3.39
C VAL A 237 -5.06 16.48 2.98
N VAL A 238 -5.66 16.02 1.89
CA VAL A 238 -5.32 14.73 1.26
C VAL A 238 -4.26 14.95 0.18
N ALA A 239 -3.24 14.09 0.13
CA ALA A 239 -2.23 14.09 -0.92
C ALA A 239 -1.87 12.67 -1.36
N GLY A 240 -1.39 12.52 -2.60
CA GLY A 240 -0.80 11.26 -3.06
C GLY A 240 -0.33 11.29 -4.51
N GLN A 241 0.53 10.35 -4.88
CA GLN A 241 1.11 10.21 -6.22
C GLN A 241 0.90 8.81 -6.82
N SER A 242 0.78 8.72 -8.16
CA SER A 242 0.60 7.44 -8.87
C SER A 242 -0.68 6.71 -8.41
N GLN A 243 -0.59 5.49 -7.85
CA GLN A 243 -1.70 4.83 -7.19
C GLN A 243 -2.32 5.73 -6.11
N GLY A 244 -1.48 6.28 -5.23
CA GLY A 244 -1.89 7.23 -4.20
C GLY A 244 -2.53 8.49 -4.77
N GLY A 245 -2.14 8.91 -5.98
CA GLY A 245 -2.80 9.99 -6.71
C GLY A 245 -4.23 9.61 -7.11
N GLY A 246 -4.43 8.39 -7.59
CA GLY A 246 -5.76 7.82 -7.84
C GLY A 246 -6.61 7.72 -6.57
N VAL A 247 -6.02 7.28 -5.46
CA VAL A 247 -6.69 7.22 -4.14
C VAL A 247 -7.07 8.62 -3.66
N ALA A 248 -6.16 9.59 -3.79
CA ALA A 248 -6.41 10.99 -3.43
C ALA A 248 -7.55 11.59 -4.27
N TRP A 249 -7.59 11.27 -5.57
CA TRP A 249 -8.68 11.65 -6.47
C TRP A 249 -10.01 11.02 -6.06
N ALA A 250 -10.04 9.71 -5.81
CA ALA A 250 -11.21 8.99 -5.31
C ALA A 250 -11.71 9.54 -3.96
N ALA A 251 -10.78 9.95 -3.09
CA ALA A 251 -11.12 10.61 -1.83
C ALA A 251 -11.83 11.95 -2.07
N ALA A 252 -11.39 12.74 -3.06
CA ALA A 252 -12.08 13.97 -3.45
C ALA A 252 -13.48 13.72 -4.00
N GLN A 253 -13.67 12.67 -4.82
CA GLN A 253 -14.99 12.26 -5.33
C GLN A 253 -15.91 11.85 -4.17
N ARG A 254 -15.42 11.00 -3.26
CA ARG A 254 -16.16 10.52 -2.09
C ARG A 254 -16.69 11.66 -1.20
N GLN A 255 -15.98 12.79 -1.11
CA GLN A 255 -16.44 13.92 -0.29
C GLN A 255 -17.74 14.56 -0.76
N VAL A 256 -18.16 14.32 -2.01
CA VAL A 256 -19.47 14.73 -2.52
C VAL A 256 -20.60 13.91 -1.87
N GLU A 257 -20.34 12.63 -1.58
CA GLU A 257 -21.34 11.68 -1.09
C GLU A 257 -21.29 11.48 0.43
N LYS A 258 -20.08 11.40 1.01
CA LYS A 258 -19.82 11.12 2.42
C LYS A 258 -18.81 12.13 2.99
N PRO A 259 -19.24 13.38 3.25
CA PRO A 259 -18.36 14.46 3.71
C PRO A 259 -17.74 14.14 5.07
N VAL A 260 -16.42 14.31 5.19
CA VAL A 260 -15.65 14.25 6.43
C VAL A 260 -15.31 15.68 6.88
N GLU A 261 -15.66 16.04 8.11
CA GLU A 261 -15.41 17.37 8.66
C GLU A 261 -13.90 17.65 8.75
N GLY A 262 -13.48 18.89 8.49
CA GLY A 262 -12.07 19.30 8.53
C GLY A 262 -11.30 19.08 7.22
N TYR A 263 -11.85 18.35 6.25
CA TYR A 263 -11.22 18.23 4.94
C TYR A 263 -11.12 19.58 4.23
N LEU A 264 -9.88 19.97 3.89
CA LEU A 264 -9.57 21.24 3.22
C LEU A 264 -9.42 21.12 1.71
N GLY A 265 -9.14 19.91 1.21
CA GLY A 265 -8.91 19.66 -0.21
C GLY A 265 -7.96 18.50 -0.48
N THR A 266 -7.74 18.24 -1.77
CA THR A 266 -6.90 17.15 -2.27
C THR A 266 -5.83 17.69 -3.21
N VAL A 267 -4.62 17.14 -3.11
CA VAL A 267 -3.54 17.24 -4.10
C VAL A 267 -3.29 15.85 -4.70
N ALA A 268 -3.80 15.62 -5.92
CA ALA A 268 -3.62 14.36 -6.64
C ALA A 268 -2.56 14.50 -7.74
N ALA A 269 -1.39 13.87 -7.55
CA ALA A 269 -0.28 13.94 -8.48
C ALA A 269 -0.23 12.69 -9.40
N SER A 270 -0.21 12.91 -10.72
CA SER A 270 -0.25 11.84 -11.72
C SER A 270 -1.30 10.75 -11.41
N PRO A 271 -2.57 11.13 -11.13
CA PRO A 271 -3.59 10.18 -10.70
C PRO A 271 -3.97 9.23 -11.83
N PHE A 272 -4.15 7.97 -11.48
CA PHE A 272 -4.79 7.00 -12.38
C PHE A 272 -6.29 7.27 -12.41
N THR A 273 -6.75 7.92 -13.48
CA THR A 273 -8.17 8.33 -13.68
C THR A 273 -8.90 7.51 -14.74
N ASP A 274 -8.19 6.61 -15.43
CA ASP A 274 -8.74 5.66 -16.39
C ASP A 274 -8.09 4.29 -16.21
N VAL A 275 -8.56 3.53 -15.21
CA VAL A 275 -8.04 2.20 -14.87
C VAL A 275 -8.07 1.26 -16.08
N LEU A 276 -9.05 1.40 -16.97
CA LEU A 276 -9.18 0.56 -18.16
C LEU A 276 -8.13 0.89 -19.22
N GLY A 277 -7.93 2.17 -19.51
CA GLY A 277 -6.87 2.62 -20.38
C GLY A 277 -5.49 2.17 -19.89
N ILE A 278 -5.30 2.13 -18.57
CA ILE A 278 -4.05 1.66 -17.93
C ILE A 278 -3.89 0.15 -18.12
N ILE A 279 -4.89 -0.68 -17.80
CA ILE A 279 -4.82 -2.14 -18.00
C ILE A 279 -4.47 -2.48 -19.46
N ALA A 280 -5.11 -1.79 -20.40
CA ALA A 280 -4.84 -1.98 -21.82
C ALA A 280 -3.40 -1.57 -22.19
N ALA A 281 -2.93 -0.41 -21.71
CA ALA A 281 -1.56 0.05 -21.94
C ALA A 281 -0.52 -0.90 -21.32
N ASP A 282 -0.78 -1.40 -20.12
CA ASP A 282 0.12 -2.25 -19.35
C ASP A 282 0.30 -3.63 -19.96
N SER A 283 -0.82 -4.24 -20.38
CA SER A 283 -0.81 -5.49 -21.11
C SER A 283 0.02 -5.37 -22.39
N LEU A 284 -0.15 -4.25 -23.13
CA LEU A 284 0.66 -3.96 -24.31
C LEU A 284 2.14 -3.74 -23.99
N SER A 285 2.48 -3.13 -22.85
CA SER A 285 3.87 -2.95 -22.41
C SER A 285 4.46 -4.15 -21.64
N GLN A 286 3.68 -5.20 -21.42
CA GLN A 286 4.02 -6.36 -20.59
C GLN A 286 4.35 -6.03 -19.12
N ASP A 287 3.70 -5.01 -18.56
CA ASP A 287 3.73 -4.71 -17.12
C ASP A 287 2.71 -5.59 -16.39
N ASN A 288 2.95 -6.90 -16.44
CA ASN A 288 1.98 -7.91 -15.99
C ASN A 288 1.74 -7.88 -14.49
N GLY A 289 2.66 -7.32 -13.69
CA GLY A 289 2.53 -7.27 -12.24
C GLY A 289 1.39 -6.36 -11.79
N ARG A 290 1.20 -5.20 -12.44
CA ARG A 290 0.06 -4.33 -12.16
C ARG A 290 -1.26 -4.98 -12.57
N VAL A 291 -1.30 -5.64 -13.72
CA VAL A 291 -2.51 -6.34 -14.20
C VAL A 291 -2.93 -7.46 -13.25
N VAL A 292 -1.99 -8.30 -12.79
CA VAL A 292 -2.25 -9.34 -11.78
C VAL A 292 -2.77 -8.73 -10.48
N GLY A 293 -2.17 -7.62 -10.03
CA GLY A 293 -2.65 -6.91 -8.84
C GLY A 293 -4.08 -6.37 -9.00
N ILE A 294 -4.42 -5.82 -10.16
CA ILE A 294 -5.78 -5.32 -10.45
C ILE A 294 -6.77 -6.49 -10.49
N ALA A 295 -6.41 -7.61 -11.13
CA ALA A 295 -7.23 -8.82 -11.13
C ALA A 295 -7.48 -9.31 -9.69
N GLN A 296 -6.45 -9.29 -8.82
CA GLN A 296 -6.62 -9.64 -7.40
C GLN A 296 -7.60 -8.68 -6.71
N GLY A 297 -7.49 -7.38 -6.99
CA GLY A 297 -8.41 -6.38 -6.47
C GLY A 297 -9.86 -6.64 -6.89
N LEU A 298 -10.07 -6.95 -8.16
CA LEU A 298 -11.37 -7.28 -8.74
C LEU A 298 -11.97 -8.55 -8.14
N HIS A 299 -11.18 -9.61 -8.01
CA HIS A 299 -11.61 -10.87 -7.41
C HIS A 299 -12.11 -10.67 -5.97
N ASN A 300 -11.54 -9.73 -5.23
CA ASN A 300 -12.00 -9.41 -3.87
C ASN A 300 -13.33 -8.66 -3.81
N VAL A 301 -13.70 -7.91 -4.86
CA VAL A 301 -14.88 -7.02 -4.81
C VAL A 301 -16.02 -7.47 -5.71
N LEU A 302 -15.72 -8.20 -6.80
CA LEU A 302 -16.70 -8.72 -7.75
C LEU A 302 -16.88 -10.24 -7.54
N PRO A 303 -18.03 -10.71 -7.04
CA PRO A 303 -18.25 -12.12 -6.73
C PRO A 303 -18.26 -13.03 -7.96
N ASP A 304 -18.46 -12.48 -9.16
CA ASP A 304 -18.50 -13.21 -10.43
C ASP A 304 -17.20 -13.05 -11.25
N PHE A 305 -16.14 -12.46 -10.67
CA PHE A 305 -14.84 -12.33 -11.32
C PHE A 305 -13.84 -13.30 -10.70
N GLU A 306 -13.21 -14.11 -11.54
CA GLU A 306 -12.17 -15.03 -11.15
C GLU A 306 -10.82 -14.55 -11.69
N MET A 307 -9.74 -14.80 -10.95
CA MET A 307 -8.38 -14.46 -11.41
C MET A 307 -8.07 -15.07 -12.79
N SER A 308 -8.59 -16.26 -13.05
CA SER A 308 -8.44 -16.98 -14.32
C SER A 308 -9.07 -16.28 -15.52
N ASP A 309 -9.97 -15.32 -15.29
CA ASP A 309 -10.58 -14.54 -16.37
C ASP A 309 -9.53 -13.66 -17.09
N TRP A 310 -8.45 -13.27 -16.41
CA TRP A 310 -7.37 -12.47 -17.01
C TRP A 310 -5.99 -13.14 -16.93
N ILE A 311 -5.79 -14.02 -15.95
CA ILE A 311 -4.48 -14.53 -15.57
C ILE A 311 -4.37 -16.00 -15.97
N THR A 312 -3.35 -16.31 -16.76
CA THR A 312 -3.03 -17.68 -17.20
C THR A 312 -2.74 -18.60 -16.00
N GLU A 313 -2.82 -19.93 -16.19
CA GLU A 313 -2.46 -20.92 -15.16
C GLU A 313 -1.04 -20.70 -14.60
N ALA A 314 -0.07 -20.41 -15.47
CA ALA A 314 1.29 -20.07 -15.04
C ALA A 314 1.33 -18.77 -14.21
N GLY A 315 0.51 -17.78 -14.56
CA GLY A 315 0.37 -16.54 -13.82
C GLY A 315 -0.25 -16.74 -12.43
N ILE A 316 -1.26 -17.61 -12.32
CA ILE A 316 -1.88 -17.99 -11.04
C ILE A 316 -0.84 -18.67 -10.15
N ALA A 317 -0.09 -19.65 -10.66
CA ALA A 317 0.95 -20.34 -9.90
C ALA A 317 2.06 -19.37 -9.41
N ARG A 318 2.38 -18.34 -10.19
CA ARG A 318 3.34 -17.29 -9.81
C ARG A 318 2.76 -16.32 -8.80
N TRP A 319 1.46 -16.04 -8.87
CA TRP A 319 0.75 -15.24 -7.88
C TRP A 319 0.68 -15.98 -6.53
N GLU A 320 0.43 -17.28 -6.52
CA GLU A 320 0.51 -18.13 -5.33
C GLU A 320 1.92 -18.11 -4.73
N LEU A 321 2.96 -18.26 -5.57
CA LEU A 321 4.35 -18.12 -5.11
C LEU A 321 4.62 -16.73 -4.53
N MET A 322 4.12 -15.68 -5.17
CA MET A 322 4.26 -14.29 -4.71
C MET A 322 3.65 -14.08 -3.32
N GLN A 323 2.47 -14.67 -3.07
CA GLN A 323 1.83 -14.70 -1.76
C GLN A 323 2.66 -15.50 -0.75
N GLU A 324 3.17 -16.67 -1.12
CA GLU A 324 3.96 -17.51 -0.21
C GLU A 324 5.25 -16.81 0.25
N ILE A 325 5.98 -16.20 -0.69
CA ILE A 325 7.28 -15.58 -0.40
C ILE A 325 7.16 -14.13 0.12
N GLN A 326 5.94 -13.57 0.04
CA GLN A 326 5.59 -12.21 0.44
C GLN A 326 6.44 -11.17 -0.29
N GLY A 327 6.53 -11.32 -1.62
CA GLY A 327 7.24 -10.37 -2.48
C GLY A 327 6.44 -9.10 -2.73
N CYS A 328 7.12 -8.05 -3.20
CA CYS A 328 6.55 -6.75 -3.52
C CYS A 328 6.80 -6.34 -4.98
N GLY A 329 6.69 -5.06 -5.33
CA GLY A 329 6.69 -4.63 -6.74
C GLY A 329 7.88 -5.12 -7.57
N VAL A 330 9.09 -5.20 -7.02
CA VAL A 330 10.31 -5.60 -7.75
C VAL A 330 10.30 -7.10 -8.02
N THR A 331 9.93 -7.90 -7.02
CA THR A 331 9.79 -9.36 -7.13
C THR A 331 8.67 -9.73 -8.09
N GLY A 332 7.52 -9.05 -8.00
CA GLY A 332 6.40 -9.22 -8.91
C GLY A 332 6.79 -8.92 -10.36
N GLY A 333 7.58 -7.86 -10.59
CA GLY A 333 8.11 -7.54 -11.91
C GLY A 333 8.94 -8.68 -12.52
N GLN A 334 9.73 -9.41 -11.72
CA GLN A 334 10.48 -10.58 -12.19
C GLN A 334 9.59 -11.80 -12.42
N LEU A 335 8.63 -12.06 -11.53
CA LEU A 335 7.73 -13.21 -11.63
C LEU A 335 6.77 -13.09 -12.81
N PHE A 336 6.09 -11.97 -12.95
CA PHE A 336 4.98 -11.81 -13.90
C PHE A 336 5.44 -11.43 -15.31
N SER A 337 6.68 -10.96 -15.46
CA SER A 337 7.31 -10.73 -16.78
C SER A 337 8.08 -11.95 -17.30
N ALA A 338 8.07 -13.06 -16.56
CA ALA A 338 8.77 -14.29 -16.90
C ALA A 338 8.17 -14.97 -18.15
N GLU A 339 8.93 -15.93 -18.67
CA GLU A 339 8.56 -16.77 -19.81
C GLU A 339 7.17 -17.41 -19.69
N GLY A 340 6.57 -17.79 -20.82
CA GLY A 340 5.25 -18.44 -20.85
C GLY A 340 4.04 -17.50 -20.72
N GLY A 341 4.27 -16.21 -20.47
CA GLY A 341 3.19 -15.22 -20.29
C GLY A 341 2.50 -15.36 -18.94
N THR A 342 1.83 -14.31 -18.49
CA THR A 342 1.10 -14.27 -17.22
C THR A 342 -0.33 -13.78 -17.39
N VAL A 343 -0.55 -12.88 -18.34
CA VAL A 343 -1.85 -12.29 -18.67
C VAL A 343 -2.30 -12.82 -20.04
N ASP A 344 -3.57 -13.16 -20.18
CA ASP A 344 -4.19 -13.42 -21.49
C ASP A 344 -4.69 -12.10 -22.10
N PRO A 345 -4.10 -11.61 -23.21
CA PRO A 345 -4.49 -10.34 -23.80
C PRO A 345 -5.88 -10.35 -24.47
N GLN A 346 -6.46 -11.51 -24.77
CA GLN A 346 -7.74 -11.60 -25.50
C GLN A 346 -8.96 -11.41 -24.59
N GLU A 347 -8.83 -11.69 -23.29
CA GLU A 347 -9.95 -11.63 -22.32
C GLU A 347 -10.06 -10.27 -21.60
N LEU A 348 -9.07 -9.40 -21.75
CA LEU A 348 -9.08 -8.02 -21.20
C LEU A 348 -10.15 -7.10 -21.82
N LEU A 349 -10.88 -7.56 -22.85
CA LEU A 349 -11.81 -6.74 -23.65
C LEU A 349 -13.28 -6.80 -23.18
N GLU A 350 -13.65 -7.62 -22.20
CA GLU A 350 -15.00 -7.58 -21.59
C GLU A 350 -15.11 -6.46 -20.53
N LEU A 351 -14.84 -5.23 -20.96
CA LEU A 351 -14.55 -4.05 -20.12
C LEU A 351 -15.78 -3.41 -19.44
N ASP A 352 -17.02 -3.79 -19.78
CA ASP A 352 -18.22 -3.11 -19.29
C ASP A 352 -18.45 -3.28 -17.76
N ARG A 353 -17.87 -4.32 -17.14
CA ARG A 353 -17.98 -4.58 -15.69
C ARG A 353 -17.08 -3.69 -14.82
N LEU A 354 -16.12 -2.99 -15.42
CA LEU A 354 -15.02 -2.33 -14.70
C LEU A 354 -15.25 -0.84 -14.44
N ARG A 355 -16.38 -0.29 -14.91
CA ARG A 355 -16.78 1.10 -14.61
C ARG A 355 -16.98 1.38 -13.13
N LEU A 356 -17.09 0.34 -12.30
CA LEU A 356 -17.24 0.45 -10.84
C LEU A 356 -15.94 0.83 -10.11
N LEU A 357 -14.79 0.81 -10.79
CA LEU A 357 -13.47 1.08 -10.19
C LEU A 357 -13.02 2.55 -10.24
N VAL A 358 -13.78 3.46 -10.87
CA VAL A 358 -13.37 4.85 -11.17
C VAL A 358 -14.38 5.88 -10.66
#